data_AF-A0A392V2E0-F1
#
_entry.id   AF-A0A392V2E0-F1
#
_cell.length_a   1.000
_cell.length_b   1.000
_cell.length_c   1.000
_cell.angle_alpha   90.00
_cell.angle_beta   90.00
_cell.angle_gamma   90.00
#
_symmetry.space_group_name_H-M   'P 1'
#
loop_
_entity.id
_entity.type
_entity.pdbx_description
1 polymer ?
#
loop_
_entity_poly.entity_id
_entity_poly.type
_entity_poly.pdbx_seq_one_letter_code
_entity_poly.pdbx_strand_id
1 'polypeptide(L)' 'MKGKTREEMGLNKFTGTVIKSVLAGLEITISRQHQTKLLGVEDS' A
#
# COMPACT_ATOMS: atom_id res chain seq x y z
N MET A 1 0.97 -18.69 -9.68
CA MET A 1 1.12 -17.62 -10.68
C MET A 1 1.96 -16.50 -10.08
N LYS A 2 3.15 -16.23 -10.60
CA LYS A 2 3.93 -15.05 -10.20
C LYS A 2 3.50 -13.91 -11.13
N GLY A 3 2.82 -12.91 -10.59
CA GLY A 3 2.47 -11.70 -11.36
C GLY A 3 3.74 -10.96 -11.79
N LYS A 4 3.63 -10.20 -12.89
CA LYS A 4 4.72 -9.32 -13.35
C LYS A 4 4.99 -8.24 -12.32
N THR A 5 6.26 -7.90 -12.13
CA THR A 5 6.67 -6.77 -11.29
C THR A 5 6.27 -5.44 -11.94
N ARG A 6 6.20 -4.36 -11.16
CA ARG A 6 5.82 -3.03 -11.67
C ARG A 6 6.77 -2.52 -12.75
N GLU A 7 8.07 -2.81 -12.61
CA GLU A 7 9.11 -2.46 -13.58
C GLU A 7 8.90 -3.20 -14.91
N GLU A 8 8.57 -4.50 -14.86
CA GLU A 8 8.22 -5.29 -16.05
C GLU A 8 6.90 -4.85 -16.70
N MET A 9 6.07 -4.09 -15.99
CA MET A 9 4.85 -3.48 -16.50
C MET A 9 5.07 -2.04 -16.99
N GLY A 10 6.30 -1.52 -16.99
CA GLY A 10 6.61 -0.14 -17.38
C GLY A 10 6.06 0.91 -16.41
N LEU A 11 5.67 0.48 -15.20
CA LEU A 11 5.16 1.37 -14.16
C LEU A 11 6.33 1.87 -13.31
N ASN A 12 6.28 3.17 -12.98
CA ASN A 12 7.24 3.76 -12.06
C ASN A 12 7.26 3.01 -10.71
N LYS A 13 8.44 3.00 -10.09
CA LYS A 13 8.62 2.53 -8.71
C LYS A 13 7.59 3.20 -7.81
N PHE A 14 6.92 2.41 -6.97
CA PHE A 14 5.98 2.97 -6.01
C PHE A 14 6.77 3.77 -4.97
N THR A 15 6.63 5.09 -5.01
CA THR A 15 7.26 6.05 -4.07
C THR A 15 6.32 6.47 -2.93
N GLY A 16 5.12 5.89 -2.88
CA GLY A 16 4.16 6.18 -1.82
C GLY A 16 4.59 5.62 -0.47
N THR A 17 4.00 6.15 0.59
CA THR A 17 4.20 5.67 1.96
C THR A 17 3.58 4.28 2.10
N VAL A 18 4.41 3.27 2.35
CA VAL A 18 3.96 1.91 2.66
C VAL A 18 3.91 1.78 4.18
N ILE A 19 2.70 1.69 4.74
CA ILE A 19 2.53 1.43 6.17
C ILE A 19 2.32 -0.07 6.34
N LYS A 20 3.34 -0.71 6.90
CA LYS A 20 3.28 -2.12 7.29
C LYS A 20 2.69 -2.19 8.70
N SER A 21 1.58 -2.91 8.85
CA SER A 21 1.00 -3.22 10.16
C SER A 21 0.87 -4.73 10.31
N VAL A 22 1.04 -5.23 11.52
CA VAL A 22 0.84 -6.64 11.85
C VAL A 22 -0.45 -6.73 12.66
N LEU A 23 -1.51 -7.27 12.04
CA LEU A 23 -2.78 -7.50 12.71
C LEU A 23 -2.99 -9.01 12.87
N ALA A 24 -3.10 -9.48 14.11
CA ALA A 24 -3.30 -10.90 14.43
C ALA A 24 -2.28 -11.85 13.76
N GLY A 25 -1.02 -11.40 13.63
CA GLY A 25 0.06 -12.18 13.01
C GLY A 25 0.07 -12.15 11.47
N LEU A 26 -0.84 -11.41 10.83
CA LEU A 26 -0.85 -11.19 9.39
C LEU A 26 -0.21 -9.85 9.04
N GLU A 27 0.80 -9.87 8.17
CA GLU A 27 1.36 -8.64 7.59
C GLU A 27 0.36 -8.05 6.59
N ILE A 28 -0.26 -6.94 6.98
CA ILE A 28 -1.14 -6.18 6.11
C ILE A 28 -0.42 -4.92 5.63
N THR A 29 -0.46 -4.71 4.32
CA THR A 29 0.02 -3.48 3.70
C THR A 29 -1.15 -2.52 3.59
N ILE A 30 -1.13 -1.47 4.40
CA ILE A 30 -2.14 -0.43 4.40
C ILE A 30 -1.62 0.70 3.50
N SER A 31 -2.38 1.01 2.44
CA SER A 31 -2.12 2.19 1.61
C SER A 31 -2.57 3.45 2.33
N ARG A 32 -2.01 4.62 1.95
CA ARG A 32 -2.40 5.92 2.51
C ARG A 32 -3.92 6.14 2.49
N GLN A 33 -4.58 5.81 1.38
CA GLN A 33 -6.04 5.90 1.21
C GLN A 33 -6.84 5.13 2.27
N HIS A 34 -6.39 3.92 2.61
CA HIS A 34 -7.06 3.12 3.64
C HIS A 34 -6.88 3.73 5.03
N GLN A 35 -5.71 4.32 5.29
CA GLN A 35 -5.42 4.99 6.56
C GLN A 35 -6.18 6.31 6.69
N THR A 36 -6.24 7.13 5.64
CA THR A 36 -6.98 8.41 5.65
C THR A 36 -8.46 8.18 5.88
N LYS A 37 -9.03 7.15 5.23
CA LYS A 37 -10.42 6.71 5.46
C LYS A 37 -10.68 6.21 6.88
N LEU A 38 -9.72 5.52 7.52
CA LEU A 38 -9.84 5.08 8.91
C LEU A 38 -9.80 6.25 9.90
N LEU A 39 -8.93 7.23 9.63
CA LEU A 39 -8.72 8.39 10.49
C LEU A 39 -9.73 9.52 10.23
N GLY A 40 -10.59 9.38 9.21
CA GLY A 40 -11.55 10.42 8.83
C GLY A 40 -10.89 11.70 8.32
N VAL A 41 -9.67 11.61 7.82
CA VAL A 41 -8.92 12.74 7.26
C VAL A 41 -8.97 12.69 5.74
N GLU A 42 -8.95 13.86 5.09
CA GLU A 42 -8.90 13.93 3.64
C GLU A 42 -7.52 13.46 3.12
N ASP A 43 -7.53 12.68 2.03
CA ASP A 43 -6.31 12.27 1.34
C ASP A 43 -5.85 13.43 0.46
N SER A 44 -4.94 14.25 1.00
CA SER A 44 -4.32 15.41 0.34
C SER A 44 -3.14 15.03 -0.56
#